data_AF-A0A958AEE9-F1
#
_entry.id   AF-A0A958AEE9-F1
#
_cell.length_a   1.000
_cell.length_b   1.000
_cell.length_c   1.000
_cell.angle_alpha   90.00
_cell.angle_beta   90.00
_cell.angle_gamma   90.00
#
_symmetry.space_group_name_H-M   'P 1'
#
loop_
_entity.id
_entity.type
_entity.pdbx_description
1 polymer ?
#
loop_
_entity_poly.entity_id
_entity_poly.type
_entity_poly.pdbx_seq_one_letter_code
_entity_poly.pdbx_strand_id
1 'polypeptide(L)'
;MAYLQMAGGNLRISIDKLREQRDIPRLAAEVEAVGGGLDGAHKILPQENRHMLVSSGEITKTNVLARIFQELYLGADLFEQTYNQPAFVVRSDGYYRAETLAIEPEVLAALGRHMPLGVVSDRPRQEVERSLQAQQIDAYFQTIVALEDIEQAKAKPVPDAWPLLEATRCLVASPGHCAYVGANVGDIQAAKAASDTIRFTAIGCAIGTPDKKELRQAFEDHKADIILGHPNNLKELILG
;
A
#
# COMPACT_ATOMS: atom_id res chain seq x y z
N MET A 1 -15.73 15.04 12.80
CA MET A 1 -17.15 14.94 12.37
C MET A 1 -17.97 16.18 12.76
N ALA A 2 -18.30 16.40 14.03
CA ALA A 2 -18.98 17.63 14.48
C ALA A 2 -18.23 18.92 14.08
N TYR A 3 -16.90 18.88 14.10
CA TYR A 3 -16.04 19.99 13.69
C TYR A 3 -16.25 20.45 12.23
N LEU A 4 -16.42 19.54 11.26
CA LEU A 4 -16.59 19.91 9.85
C LEU A 4 -17.94 20.61 9.60
N GLN A 5 -19.00 20.16 10.27
CA GLN A 5 -20.31 20.81 10.21
C GLN A 5 -20.30 22.19 10.89
N MET A 6 -19.55 22.35 11.98
CA MET A 6 -19.39 23.64 12.66
C MET A 6 -18.47 24.61 11.91
N ALA A 7 -17.42 24.11 11.23
CA ALA A 7 -16.47 24.92 10.47
C ALA A 7 -17.04 25.39 9.13
N GLY A 8 -17.89 24.57 8.47
CA GLY A 8 -18.47 24.87 7.15
C GLY A 8 -19.28 26.18 7.11
N GLY A 9 -19.90 26.57 8.24
CA GLY A 9 -20.61 27.85 8.36
C GLY A 9 -19.72 29.10 8.52
N ASN A 10 -18.41 28.92 8.75
CA ASN A 10 -17.47 29.98 9.11
C ASN A 10 -16.26 30.11 8.17
N LEU A 11 -16.18 29.32 7.10
CA LEU A 11 -15.12 29.45 6.10
C LEU A 11 -15.32 30.73 5.27
N ARG A 12 -14.56 31.78 5.63
CA ARG A 12 -14.55 33.09 4.96
C ARG A 12 -13.69 33.13 3.69
N ILE A 13 -13.27 31.96 3.18
CA ILE A 13 -12.36 31.83 2.04
C ILE A 13 -12.84 30.74 1.09
N SER A 14 -12.81 31.02 -0.21
CA SER A 14 -13.15 30.07 -1.27
C SER A 14 -12.01 29.07 -1.51
N ILE A 15 -12.33 27.88 -2.03
CA ILE A 15 -11.33 26.89 -2.47
C ILE A 15 -10.35 27.48 -3.50
N ASP A 16 -10.81 28.30 -4.45
CA ASP A 16 -9.92 28.86 -5.47
C ASP A 16 -8.87 29.79 -4.88
N LYS A 17 -9.29 30.67 -3.96
CA LYS A 17 -8.36 31.50 -3.19
C LYS A 17 -7.40 30.67 -2.32
N LEU A 18 -7.82 29.55 -1.73
CA LEU A 18 -6.90 28.62 -1.05
C LEU A 18 -5.88 28.00 -2.02
N ARG A 19 -6.31 27.66 -3.25
CA ARG A 19 -5.42 27.12 -4.28
C ARG A 19 -4.40 28.14 -4.76
N GLU A 20 -4.75 29.42 -4.82
CA GLU A 20 -3.82 30.51 -5.13
C GLU A 20 -2.81 30.77 -4.01
N GLN A 21 -3.24 30.60 -2.75
CA GLN A 21 -2.40 30.85 -1.58
C GLN A 21 -1.53 29.67 -1.16
N ARG A 22 -1.71 28.49 -1.76
CA ARG A 22 -0.92 27.31 -1.41
C ARG A 22 0.53 27.47 -1.87
N ASP A 23 1.46 27.22 -0.97
CA ASP A 23 2.89 27.16 -1.27
C ASP A 23 3.45 25.82 -0.77
N ILE A 24 3.23 24.78 -1.57
CA ILE A 24 3.66 23.42 -1.24
C ILE A 24 5.19 23.30 -1.19
N PRO A 25 5.96 23.89 -2.14
CA PRO A 25 7.43 23.84 -2.08
C PRO A 25 7.99 24.46 -0.80
N ARG A 26 7.47 25.61 -0.38
CA ARG A 26 7.89 26.23 0.87
C ARG A 26 7.56 25.35 2.07
N LEU A 27 6.34 24.83 2.15
CA LEU A 27 5.94 23.93 3.23
C LEU A 27 6.86 22.70 3.32
N ALA A 28 7.17 22.08 2.18
CA ALA A 28 8.08 20.94 2.12
C ALA A 28 9.48 21.28 2.65
N ALA A 29 10.05 22.41 2.23
CA ALA A 29 11.35 22.87 2.72
C ALA A 29 11.36 23.18 4.23
N GLU A 30 10.28 23.79 4.74
CA GLU A 30 10.13 24.06 6.19
C GLU A 30 10.04 22.76 7.01
N VAL A 31 9.31 21.75 6.50
CA VAL A 31 9.22 20.42 7.12
C VAL A 31 10.59 19.71 7.11
N GLU A 32 11.28 19.74 5.98
CA GLU A 32 12.61 19.14 5.83
C GLU A 32 13.62 19.76 6.81
N ALA A 33 13.62 21.08 6.95
CA ALA A 33 14.52 21.81 7.85
C ALA A 33 14.40 21.42 9.33
N VAL A 34 13.28 20.80 9.75
CA VAL A 34 13.04 20.34 11.14
C VAL A 34 13.10 18.81 11.30
N GLY A 35 13.69 18.12 10.32
CA GLY A 35 13.92 16.67 10.32
C GLY A 35 12.98 15.86 9.43
N GLY A 36 12.06 16.51 8.71
CA GLY A 36 11.18 15.85 7.75
C GLY A 36 10.02 15.06 8.39
N GLY A 37 9.23 14.42 7.53
CA GLY A 37 8.16 13.49 7.93
C GLY A 37 7.00 14.13 8.71
N LEU A 38 6.20 13.27 9.34
CA LEU A 38 5.05 13.69 10.15
C LEU A 38 5.47 14.50 11.38
N ASP A 39 6.59 14.14 12.02
CA ASP A 39 7.11 14.87 13.18
C ASP A 39 7.53 16.28 12.81
N GLY A 40 8.20 16.46 11.65
CA GLY A 40 8.53 17.77 11.13
C GLY A 40 7.28 18.59 10.81
N ALA A 41 6.30 17.98 10.14
CA ALA A 41 5.00 18.61 9.88
C ALA A 41 4.29 19.04 11.17
N HIS A 42 4.36 18.24 12.24
CA HIS A 42 3.74 18.56 13.52
C HIS A 42 4.39 19.77 14.21
N LYS A 43 5.71 19.96 14.03
CA LYS A 43 6.45 21.10 14.59
C LYS A 43 6.09 22.41 13.91
N ILE A 44 5.93 22.41 12.58
CA ILE A 44 5.73 23.64 11.80
C ILE A 44 4.26 24.03 11.64
N LEU A 45 3.32 23.07 11.66
CA LEU A 45 1.90 23.36 11.44
C LEU A 45 1.24 23.92 12.71
N PRO A 46 0.37 24.93 12.57
CA PRO A 46 -0.36 25.52 13.68
C PRO A 46 -1.28 24.49 14.34
N GLN A 47 -1.55 24.64 15.64
CA GLN A 47 -2.29 23.65 16.44
C GLN A 47 -3.63 23.26 15.81
N GLU A 48 -4.33 24.23 15.24
CA GLU A 48 -5.60 24.02 14.54
C GLU A 48 -5.52 23.04 13.37
N ASN A 49 -4.36 22.87 12.72
CA ASN A 49 -4.18 21.94 11.60
C ASN A 49 -3.61 20.58 12.02
N ARG A 50 -3.18 20.42 13.27
CA ARG A 50 -2.52 19.19 13.73
C ARG A 50 -3.45 17.97 13.73
N HIS A 51 -4.77 18.19 13.83
CA HIS A 51 -5.76 17.11 13.72
C HIS A 51 -5.86 16.50 12.31
N MET A 52 -5.23 17.12 11.31
CA MET A 52 -5.08 16.55 9.96
C MET A 52 -3.82 15.67 9.85
N LEU A 53 -2.89 15.78 10.81
CA LEU A 53 -1.65 15.02 10.85
C LEU A 53 -1.83 13.78 11.72
N VAL A 54 -2.63 12.82 11.26
CA VAL A 54 -2.93 11.60 12.02
C VAL A 54 -2.45 10.40 11.23
N SER A 55 -1.55 9.61 11.82
CA SER A 55 -1.07 8.34 11.27
C SER A 55 -1.88 7.13 11.74
N SER A 56 -2.84 7.33 12.65
CA SER A 56 -3.60 6.25 13.29
C SER A 56 -5.02 6.70 13.66
N GLY A 57 -5.85 5.75 14.08
CA GLY A 57 -7.25 6.00 14.44
C GLY A 57 -8.25 5.46 13.44
N GLU A 58 -9.50 5.32 13.88
CA GLU A 58 -10.56 4.70 13.10
C GLU A 58 -10.98 5.63 11.95
N ILE A 59 -10.91 5.13 10.72
CA ILE A 59 -11.29 5.83 9.48
C ILE A 59 -12.72 6.40 9.59
N THR A 60 -13.63 5.64 10.19
CA THR A 60 -15.03 6.06 10.31
C THR A 60 -15.29 7.06 11.44
N LYS A 61 -14.34 7.31 12.35
CA LYS A 61 -14.55 8.14 13.55
C LYS A 61 -13.54 9.26 13.72
N THR A 62 -12.25 8.91 13.87
CA THR A 62 -11.21 9.83 14.34
C THR A 62 -10.22 10.23 13.24
N ASN A 63 -10.06 9.41 12.19
CA ASN A 63 -9.11 9.69 11.11
C ASN A 63 -9.80 10.25 9.85
N VAL A 64 -10.07 11.56 9.87
CA VAL A 64 -10.77 12.26 8.78
C VAL A 64 -9.96 12.25 7.47
N LEU A 65 -8.63 12.36 7.54
CA LEU A 65 -7.80 12.37 6.35
C LEU A 65 -7.81 11.01 5.64
N ALA A 66 -7.62 9.93 6.39
CA ALA A 66 -7.73 8.58 5.84
C ALA A 66 -9.14 8.31 5.30
N ARG A 67 -10.19 8.84 5.95
CA ARG A 67 -11.56 8.77 5.43
C ARG A 67 -11.72 9.47 4.09
N ILE A 68 -11.21 10.69 3.95
CA ILE A 68 -11.26 11.43 2.67
C ILE A 68 -10.58 10.62 1.57
N PHE A 69 -9.40 10.07 1.86
CA PHE A 69 -8.68 9.25 0.91
C PHE A 69 -9.48 7.99 0.52
N GLN A 70 -10.08 7.32 1.50
CA GLN A 70 -10.88 6.12 1.24
C GLN A 70 -12.17 6.41 0.49
N GLU A 71 -12.89 7.50 0.78
CA GLU A 71 -14.07 7.91 0.02
C GLU A 71 -13.72 8.32 -1.43
N LEU A 72 -12.54 8.92 -1.65
CA LEU A 72 -12.02 9.19 -3.00
C LEU A 72 -11.62 7.91 -3.74
N TYR A 73 -10.94 7.01 -3.06
CA TYR A 73 -10.37 5.82 -3.67
C TYR A 73 -11.42 4.76 -3.96
N LEU A 74 -12.22 4.40 -2.97
CA LEU A 74 -13.29 3.41 -3.11
C LEU A 74 -14.51 3.99 -3.85
N GLY A 75 -14.73 5.30 -3.76
CA GLY A 75 -16.00 5.89 -4.19
C GLY A 75 -17.13 5.60 -3.21
N ALA A 76 -18.30 6.19 -3.45
CA ALA A 76 -19.38 6.19 -2.46
C ALA A 76 -19.91 4.78 -2.14
N ASP A 77 -20.22 3.99 -3.18
CA ASP A 77 -20.87 2.69 -3.01
C ASP A 77 -19.95 1.67 -2.32
N LEU A 78 -18.68 1.61 -2.75
CA LEU A 78 -17.74 0.65 -2.21
C LEU A 78 -17.27 1.05 -0.81
N PHE A 79 -17.11 2.36 -0.53
CA PHE A 79 -16.85 2.81 0.83
C PHE A 79 -17.95 2.35 1.80
N GLU A 80 -19.22 2.48 1.41
CA GLU A 80 -20.34 2.03 2.24
C GLU A 80 -20.34 0.52 2.46
N GLN A 81 -20.02 -0.27 1.43
CA GLN A 81 -19.90 -1.73 1.54
C GLN A 81 -18.73 -2.17 2.43
N THR A 82 -17.60 -1.46 2.42
CA THR A 82 -16.41 -1.80 3.21
C THR A 82 -16.53 -1.35 4.67
N TYR A 83 -17.02 -0.14 4.90
CA TYR A 83 -17.03 0.47 6.24
C TYR A 83 -18.41 0.46 6.91
N ASN A 84 -19.44 -0.04 6.22
CA ASN A 84 -20.83 -0.05 6.68
C ASN A 84 -21.31 1.34 7.12
N GLN A 85 -20.86 2.38 6.40
CA GLN A 85 -21.21 3.78 6.62
C GLN A 85 -21.25 4.56 5.30
N PRO A 86 -22.21 5.48 5.12
CA PRO A 86 -22.28 6.24 3.88
C PRO A 86 -21.08 7.17 3.71
N ALA A 87 -20.61 7.32 2.47
CA ALA A 87 -19.68 8.38 2.10
C ALA A 87 -20.39 9.74 2.13
N PHE A 88 -19.75 10.74 2.73
CA PHE A 88 -20.34 12.08 2.82
C PHE A 88 -19.35 13.23 2.65
N VAL A 89 -18.03 12.98 2.76
CA VAL A 89 -17.02 14.01 2.50
C VAL A 89 -16.80 14.14 1.00
N VAL A 90 -16.62 13.00 0.32
CA VAL A 90 -16.46 12.93 -1.13
C VAL A 90 -17.43 11.91 -1.70
N ARG A 91 -18.17 12.32 -2.73
CA ARG A 91 -19.03 11.44 -3.51
C ARG A 91 -18.46 11.35 -4.92
N SER A 92 -17.83 10.22 -5.21
CA SER A 92 -17.22 9.91 -6.51
C SER A 92 -17.45 8.45 -6.86
N ASP A 93 -17.16 8.08 -8.11
CA ASP A 93 -17.26 6.70 -8.58
C ASP A 93 -16.09 5.81 -8.11
N GLY A 94 -15.04 6.42 -7.54
CA GLY A 94 -13.87 5.74 -6.98
C GLY A 94 -12.68 5.60 -7.94
N TYR A 95 -11.48 6.00 -7.49
CA TYR A 95 -10.23 5.82 -8.23
C TYR A 95 -9.78 4.36 -8.36
N TYR A 96 -10.28 3.43 -7.53
CA TYR A 96 -9.98 2.00 -7.67
C TYR A 96 -10.30 1.47 -9.08
N ARG A 97 -11.26 2.10 -9.77
CA ARG A 97 -11.62 1.78 -11.17
C ARG A 97 -10.53 2.09 -12.18
N ALA A 98 -9.59 2.96 -11.84
CA ALA A 98 -8.46 3.33 -12.67
C ALA A 98 -7.20 2.50 -12.35
N GLU A 99 -7.29 1.51 -11.45
CA GLU A 99 -6.20 0.58 -11.21
C GLU A 99 -5.86 -0.21 -12.47
N THR A 100 -4.57 -0.30 -12.75
CA THR A 100 -4.03 -1.06 -13.87
C THR A 100 -3.10 -2.13 -13.33
N LEU A 101 -3.13 -3.30 -13.95
CA LEU A 101 -2.27 -4.40 -13.57
C LEU A 101 -0.82 -4.13 -14.01
N ALA A 102 0.12 -4.29 -13.09
CA ALA A 102 1.55 -4.11 -13.36
C ALA A 102 2.20 -5.34 -14.01
N ILE A 103 1.60 -6.52 -13.86
CA ILE A 103 2.11 -7.80 -14.39
C ILE A 103 1.12 -8.38 -15.41
N GLU A 104 1.59 -8.88 -16.54
CA GLU A 104 0.74 -9.53 -17.53
C GLU A 104 0.09 -10.80 -16.96
N PRO A 105 -1.24 -11.01 -17.12
CA PRO A 105 -1.92 -12.23 -16.67
C PRO A 105 -1.27 -13.52 -17.21
N GLU A 106 -0.72 -13.48 -18.41
CA GLU A 106 -0.01 -14.61 -19.04
C GLU A 106 1.25 -15.01 -18.25
N VAL A 107 1.93 -14.03 -17.65
CA VAL A 107 3.08 -14.28 -16.78
C VAL A 107 2.61 -14.97 -15.50
N LEU A 108 1.55 -14.49 -14.86
CA LEU A 108 0.96 -15.15 -13.69
C LEU A 108 0.50 -16.57 -14.01
N ALA A 109 -0.14 -16.78 -15.16
CA ALA A 109 -0.57 -18.09 -15.62
C ALA A 109 0.62 -19.04 -15.85
N ALA A 110 1.73 -18.54 -16.37
CA ALA A 110 2.94 -19.34 -16.52
C ALA A 110 3.54 -19.69 -15.16
N LEU A 111 3.65 -18.73 -14.25
CA LEU A 111 4.15 -18.95 -12.89
C LEU A 111 3.30 -19.99 -12.14
N GLY A 112 1.97 -19.84 -12.19
CA GLY A 112 1.01 -20.74 -11.53
C GLY A 112 1.05 -22.19 -12.03
N ARG A 113 1.63 -22.45 -13.21
CA ARG A 113 1.88 -23.82 -13.71
C ARG A 113 3.09 -24.49 -13.06
N HIS A 114 4.02 -23.71 -12.50
CA HIS A 114 5.27 -24.20 -11.93
C HIS A 114 5.32 -24.12 -10.41
N MET A 115 4.58 -23.19 -9.79
CA MET A 115 4.56 -22.99 -8.34
C MET A 115 3.22 -22.40 -7.86
N PRO A 116 2.83 -22.66 -6.60
CA PRO A 116 1.68 -22.00 -6.01
C PRO A 116 1.99 -20.53 -5.75
N LEU A 117 0.98 -19.67 -5.94
CA LEU A 117 1.11 -18.22 -5.83
C LEU A 117 0.22 -17.71 -4.69
N GLY A 118 0.74 -16.74 -3.93
CA GLY A 118 0.00 -16.05 -2.89
C GLY A 118 0.20 -14.55 -2.96
N VAL A 119 -0.73 -13.82 -2.36
CA VAL A 119 -0.65 -12.36 -2.18
C VAL A 119 -0.41 -12.05 -0.71
N VAL A 120 0.51 -11.12 -0.46
CA VAL A 120 0.68 -10.46 0.82
C VAL A 120 0.39 -8.98 0.60
N SER A 121 -0.50 -8.40 1.40
CA SER A 121 -0.84 -6.99 1.32
C SER A 121 -1.20 -6.43 2.70
N ASP A 122 -0.90 -5.15 2.90
CA ASP A 122 -1.36 -4.35 4.03
C ASP A 122 -2.69 -3.64 3.75
N ARG A 123 -3.32 -3.91 2.60
CA ARG A 123 -4.65 -3.44 2.25
C ARG A 123 -5.73 -4.32 2.90
N PRO A 124 -6.93 -3.77 3.17
CA PRO A 124 -8.08 -4.57 3.55
C PRO A 124 -8.36 -5.70 2.55
N ARG A 125 -8.72 -6.87 3.05
CA ARG A 125 -8.96 -8.08 2.24
C ARG A 125 -9.92 -7.85 1.10
N GLN A 126 -11.04 -7.17 1.38
CA GLN A 126 -12.06 -6.89 0.38
C GLN A 126 -11.52 -6.02 -0.76
N GLU A 127 -10.61 -5.10 -0.47
CA GLU A 127 -9.98 -4.29 -1.51
C GLU A 127 -9.07 -5.14 -2.40
N VAL A 128 -8.24 -5.99 -1.79
CA VAL A 128 -7.34 -6.90 -2.52
C VAL A 128 -8.15 -7.83 -3.43
N GLU A 129 -9.14 -8.51 -2.88
CA GLU A 129 -9.99 -9.45 -3.61
C GLU A 129 -10.71 -8.78 -4.78
N ARG A 130 -11.24 -7.57 -4.59
CA ARG A 130 -11.89 -6.82 -5.68
C ARG A 130 -10.91 -6.40 -6.76
N SER A 131 -9.73 -5.88 -6.40
CA SER A 131 -8.72 -5.51 -7.39
C SER A 131 -8.30 -6.73 -8.22
N LEU A 132 -8.10 -7.89 -7.60
CA LEU A 132 -7.77 -9.13 -8.31
C LEU A 132 -8.91 -9.62 -9.21
N GLN A 133 -10.16 -9.60 -8.73
CA GLN A 133 -11.34 -10.01 -9.50
C GLN A 133 -11.62 -9.07 -10.68
N ALA A 134 -11.48 -7.75 -10.47
CA ALA A 134 -11.68 -6.75 -11.52
C ALA A 134 -10.68 -6.93 -12.69
N GLN A 135 -9.47 -7.40 -12.38
CA GLN A 135 -8.43 -7.71 -13.35
C GLN A 135 -8.46 -9.18 -13.81
N GLN A 136 -9.39 -10.00 -13.33
CA GLN A 136 -9.58 -11.42 -13.67
C GLN A 136 -8.35 -12.30 -13.40
N ILE A 137 -7.61 -12.02 -12.32
CA ILE A 137 -6.40 -12.74 -11.92
C ILE A 137 -6.49 -13.41 -10.57
N ASP A 138 -7.63 -13.31 -9.89
CA ASP A 138 -7.87 -13.89 -8.56
C ASP A 138 -7.65 -15.41 -8.56
N ALA A 139 -8.03 -16.11 -9.63
CA ALA A 139 -7.87 -17.56 -9.77
C ALA A 139 -6.40 -18.03 -9.76
N TYR A 140 -5.41 -17.15 -10.00
CA TYR A 140 -4.00 -17.53 -9.97
C TYR A 140 -3.44 -17.65 -8.56
N PHE A 141 -4.10 -17.06 -7.55
CA PHE A 141 -3.59 -17.00 -6.18
C PHE A 141 -4.38 -17.94 -5.27
N GLN A 142 -3.69 -18.82 -4.55
CA GLN A 142 -4.31 -19.79 -3.63
C GLN A 142 -4.45 -19.25 -2.20
N THR A 143 -3.69 -18.21 -1.86
CA THR A 143 -3.80 -17.54 -0.57
C THR A 143 -3.69 -16.03 -0.72
N ILE A 144 -4.37 -15.32 0.17
CA ILE A 144 -4.25 -13.88 0.35
C ILE A 144 -4.07 -13.65 1.85
N VAL A 145 -2.94 -13.09 2.24
CA VAL A 145 -2.70 -12.52 3.57
C VAL A 145 -2.90 -11.02 3.45
N ALA A 146 -3.94 -10.51 4.09
CA ALA A 146 -4.38 -9.12 4.06
C ALA A 146 -4.25 -8.45 5.43
N LEU A 147 -4.63 -7.17 5.51
CA LEU A 147 -4.56 -6.37 6.73
C LEU A 147 -5.23 -7.05 7.93
N GLU A 148 -6.41 -7.62 7.75
CA GLU A 148 -7.20 -8.25 8.81
C GLU A 148 -6.48 -9.45 9.43
N ASP A 149 -5.73 -10.23 8.63
CA ASP A 149 -4.96 -11.37 9.15
C ASP A 149 -3.78 -10.89 10.00
N ILE A 150 -3.12 -9.82 9.55
CA ILE A 150 -1.99 -9.18 10.25
C ILE A 150 -2.48 -8.61 11.60
N GLU A 151 -3.61 -7.91 11.60
CA GLU A 151 -4.22 -7.35 12.81
C GLU A 151 -4.68 -8.46 13.78
N GLN A 152 -5.32 -9.52 13.27
CA GLN A 152 -5.76 -10.66 14.05
C GLN A 152 -4.59 -11.38 14.72
N ALA A 153 -3.46 -11.50 14.01
CA ALA A 153 -2.23 -12.07 14.54
C ALA A 153 -1.47 -11.12 15.48
N LYS A 154 -1.90 -9.85 15.60
CA LYS A 154 -1.17 -8.77 16.30
C LYS A 154 0.26 -8.62 15.76
N ALA A 155 0.43 -8.94 14.48
CA ALA A 155 1.68 -8.81 13.76
C ALA A 155 1.81 -7.39 13.19
N LYS A 156 2.95 -7.12 12.57
CA LYS A 156 3.16 -5.91 11.78
C LYS A 156 3.09 -6.27 10.30
N PRO A 157 2.69 -5.34 9.42
CA PRO A 157 2.85 -5.52 7.99
C PRO A 157 4.34 -5.56 7.61
N VAL A 158 4.61 -5.78 6.32
CA VAL A 158 5.94 -5.57 5.72
C VAL A 158 6.54 -4.26 6.25
N PRO A 159 7.79 -4.25 6.76
CA PRO A 159 8.88 -5.21 6.56
C PRO A 159 8.94 -6.41 7.53
N ASP A 160 7.91 -6.65 8.35
CA ASP A 160 7.90 -7.83 9.23
C ASP A 160 7.88 -9.14 8.43
N ALA A 161 8.46 -10.20 9.00
CA ALA A 161 8.54 -11.52 8.37
C ALA A 161 7.19 -12.26 8.39
N TRP A 162 6.36 -12.00 9.40
CA TRP A 162 5.16 -12.78 9.69
C TRP A 162 4.20 -12.90 8.48
N PRO A 163 3.88 -11.84 7.72
CA PRO A 163 2.95 -11.95 6.60
C PRO A 163 3.41 -12.95 5.52
N LEU A 164 4.72 -12.99 5.23
CA LEU A 164 5.31 -13.92 4.24
C LEU A 164 5.29 -15.35 4.77
N LEU A 165 5.61 -15.55 6.04
CA LEU A 165 5.60 -16.87 6.68
C LEU A 165 4.19 -17.44 6.73
N GLU A 166 3.19 -16.63 7.05
CA GLU A 166 1.79 -17.05 7.07
C GLU A 166 1.28 -17.40 5.66
N ALA A 167 1.59 -16.56 4.66
CA ALA A 167 1.24 -16.87 3.27
C ALA A 167 1.86 -18.21 2.85
N THR A 168 3.12 -18.44 3.18
CA THR A 168 3.82 -19.68 2.85
C THR A 168 3.18 -20.89 3.53
N ARG A 169 2.85 -20.77 4.83
CA ARG A 169 2.18 -21.82 5.60
C ARG A 169 0.84 -22.23 4.98
N CYS A 170 0.11 -21.26 4.43
CA CYS A 170 -1.16 -21.50 3.75
C CYS A 170 -1.01 -22.09 2.34
N LEU A 171 0.10 -21.80 1.64
CA LEU A 171 0.33 -22.29 0.27
C LEU A 171 0.82 -23.74 0.25
N VAL A 172 1.79 -24.08 1.10
CA VAL A 172 2.48 -25.38 1.05
C VAL A 172 2.81 -25.86 2.46
N ALA A 173 2.54 -27.13 2.76
CA ALA A 173 2.76 -27.71 4.08
C ALA A 173 4.25 -27.79 4.50
N SER A 174 5.17 -27.90 3.53
CA SER A 174 6.62 -28.01 3.79
C SER A 174 7.40 -27.32 2.66
N PRO A 175 7.46 -25.99 2.67
CA PRO A 175 8.17 -25.19 1.65
C PRO A 175 9.69 -25.35 1.82
N GLY A 176 10.38 -25.70 0.74
CA GLY A 176 11.86 -25.78 0.74
C GLY A 176 12.54 -24.44 0.44
N HIS A 177 11.98 -23.67 -0.49
CA HIS A 177 12.51 -22.38 -0.94
C HIS A 177 11.35 -21.57 -1.52
N CYS A 178 11.22 -20.31 -1.08
CA CYS A 178 10.21 -19.37 -1.57
C CYS A 178 10.85 -18.20 -2.31
N ALA A 179 10.06 -17.49 -3.12
CA ALA A 179 10.46 -16.20 -3.66
C ALA A 179 9.42 -15.16 -3.25
N TYR A 180 9.87 -13.96 -2.90
CA TYR A 180 8.99 -12.84 -2.63
C TYR A 180 9.34 -11.68 -3.55
N VAL A 181 8.33 -11.17 -4.25
CA VAL A 181 8.46 -10.12 -5.25
C VAL A 181 7.78 -8.88 -4.72
N GLY A 182 8.51 -7.78 -4.63
CA GLY A 182 7.98 -6.51 -4.15
C GLY A 182 8.57 -5.31 -4.87
N ALA A 183 7.95 -4.15 -4.67
CA ALA A 183 8.33 -2.89 -5.32
C ALA A 183 8.96 -1.88 -4.34
N ASN A 184 9.01 -2.20 -3.05
CA ASN A 184 9.52 -1.32 -2.01
C ASN A 184 10.65 -1.98 -1.22
N VAL A 185 11.50 -1.17 -0.58
CA VAL A 185 12.60 -1.66 0.27
C VAL A 185 12.08 -2.55 1.40
N GLY A 186 10.90 -2.22 1.94
CA GLY A 186 10.28 -3.02 2.99
C GLY A 186 10.05 -4.48 2.56
N ASP A 187 9.76 -4.71 1.27
CA ASP A 187 9.54 -6.06 0.74
C ASP A 187 10.81 -6.91 0.80
N ILE A 188 11.95 -6.30 0.45
CA ILE A 188 13.25 -6.96 0.54
C ILE A 188 13.56 -7.29 1.99
N GLN A 189 13.33 -6.35 2.91
CA GLN A 189 13.54 -6.55 4.33
C GLN A 189 12.69 -7.69 4.88
N ALA A 190 11.40 -7.76 4.50
CA ALA A 190 10.50 -8.85 4.90
C ALA A 190 11.00 -10.22 4.41
N ALA A 191 11.42 -10.33 3.15
CA ALA A 191 11.97 -11.56 2.60
C ALA A 191 13.26 -11.99 3.31
N LYS A 192 14.14 -11.03 3.65
CA LYS A 192 15.36 -11.32 4.41
C LYS A 192 15.06 -11.74 5.84
N ALA A 193 14.11 -11.09 6.52
CA ALA A 193 13.71 -11.47 7.87
C ALA A 193 13.03 -12.86 7.89
N ALA A 194 12.18 -13.17 6.91
CA ALA A 194 11.56 -14.49 6.77
C ALA A 194 12.58 -15.61 6.46
N SER A 195 13.73 -15.25 5.85
CA SER A 195 14.82 -16.18 5.53
C SER A 195 15.48 -16.84 6.74
N ASP A 196 15.29 -16.28 7.95
CA ASP A 196 15.73 -16.91 9.19
C ASP A 196 14.92 -18.18 9.54
N THR A 197 13.73 -18.35 8.95
CA THR A 197 12.85 -19.51 9.16
C THR A 197 12.76 -20.40 7.92
N ILE A 198 12.52 -19.80 6.74
CA ILE A 198 12.35 -20.50 5.47
C ILE A 198 13.13 -19.72 4.43
N ARG A 199 13.96 -20.36 3.61
CA ARG A 199 14.77 -19.63 2.62
C ARG A 199 13.89 -18.85 1.64
N PHE A 200 14.08 -17.54 1.55
CA PHE A 200 13.48 -16.68 0.52
C PHE A 200 14.52 -16.14 -0.46
N THR A 201 14.16 -16.08 -1.74
CA THR A 201 14.77 -15.18 -2.72
C THR A 201 14.01 -13.86 -2.69
N ALA A 202 14.69 -12.77 -2.34
CA ALA A 202 14.14 -11.42 -2.33
C ALA A 202 14.29 -10.78 -3.73
N ILE A 203 13.16 -10.49 -4.39
CA ILE A 203 13.11 -9.96 -5.75
C ILE A 203 12.53 -8.55 -5.73
N GLY A 204 13.35 -7.54 -6.02
CA GLY A 204 12.92 -6.14 -6.12
C GLY A 204 12.53 -5.75 -7.54
N CYS A 205 11.34 -5.20 -7.74
CA CYS A 205 10.88 -4.68 -9.03
C CYS A 205 10.93 -3.14 -9.02
N ALA A 206 11.77 -2.55 -9.88
CA ALA A 206 11.95 -1.10 -9.98
C ALA A 206 10.82 -0.41 -10.79
N ILE A 207 9.58 -0.56 -10.30
CA ILE A 207 8.35 0.04 -10.86
C ILE A 207 7.76 1.06 -9.88
N GLY A 208 6.76 1.83 -10.32
CA GLY A 208 5.99 2.71 -9.43
C GLY A 208 6.72 3.97 -8.93
N THR A 209 7.97 4.20 -9.35
CA THR A 209 8.75 5.40 -9.01
C THR A 209 9.31 6.08 -10.28
N PRO A 210 9.36 7.43 -10.32
CA PRO A 210 10.10 8.13 -11.36
C PRO A 210 11.62 7.95 -11.23
N ASP A 211 12.15 7.84 -10.00
CA ASP A 211 13.59 7.62 -9.77
C ASP A 211 13.91 6.13 -9.61
N LYS A 212 13.99 5.43 -10.74
CA LYS A 212 14.36 4.01 -10.77
C LYS A 212 15.80 3.75 -10.36
N LYS A 213 16.69 4.75 -10.44
CA LYS A 213 18.11 4.56 -10.11
C LYS A 213 18.28 4.53 -8.59
N GLU A 214 17.64 5.47 -7.90
CA GLU A 214 17.62 5.51 -6.43
C GLU A 214 17.00 4.24 -5.85
N LEU A 215 15.84 3.79 -6.36
CA LEU A 215 15.20 2.57 -5.86
C LEU A 215 16.07 1.31 -6.08
N ARG A 216 16.75 1.22 -7.22
CA ARG A 216 17.70 0.12 -7.47
C ARG A 216 18.85 0.12 -6.47
N GLN A 217 19.46 1.29 -6.22
CA GLN A 217 20.51 1.42 -5.21
C GLN A 217 19.98 1.00 -3.83
N ALA A 218 18.78 1.43 -3.46
CA ALA A 218 18.15 1.06 -2.20
C ALA A 218 17.91 -0.45 -2.09
N PHE A 219 17.51 -1.13 -3.17
CA PHE A 219 17.42 -2.59 -3.20
C PHE A 219 18.78 -3.28 -3.04
N GLU A 220 19.83 -2.78 -3.68
CA GLU A 220 21.21 -3.29 -3.53
C GLU A 220 21.70 -3.15 -2.09
N ASP A 221 21.50 -1.98 -1.48
CA ASP A 221 21.89 -1.68 -0.10
C ASP A 221 21.20 -2.62 0.90
N HIS A 222 19.97 -3.03 0.60
CA HIS A 222 19.17 -3.99 1.36
C HIS A 222 19.37 -5.45 0.92
N LYS A 223 20.36 -5.71 0.05
CA LYS A 223 20.79 -7.03 -0.39
C LYS A 223 19.69 -7.83 -1.11
N ALA A 224 18.88 -7.18 -1.94
CA ALA A 224 17.98 -7.89 -2.86
C ALA A 224 18.77 -8.95 -3.65
N ASP A 225 18.23 -10.16 -3.77
CA ASP A 225 18.91 -11.25 -4.49
C ASP A 225 18.81 -11.06 -6.00
N ILE A 226 17.68 -10.49 -6.45
CA ILE A 226 17.41 -10.20 -7.85
C ILE A 226 16.72 -8.83 -7.93
N ILE A 227 17.13 -8.03 -8.90
CA ILE A 227 16.50 -6.74 -9.20
C ILE A 227 16.00 -6.73 -10.64
N LEU A 228 14.69 -6.57 -10.80
CA LEU A 228 14.01 -6.51 -12.09
C LEU A 228 13.65 -5.07 -12.44
N GLY A 229 13.69 -4.75 -13.73
CA GLY A 229 13.13 -3.48 -14.24
C GLY A 229 11.60 -3.48 -14.26
N HIS A 230 10.98 -4.65 -14.41
CA HIS A 230 9.55 -4.84 -14.51
C HIS A 230 9.15 -6.26 -14.05
N PRO A 231 8.00 -6.47 -13.40
CA PRO A 231 7.56 -7.80 -12.96
C PRO A 231 7.36 -8.79 -14.13
N ASN A 232 7.05 -8.32 -15.34
CA ASN A 232 6.96 -9.20 -16.53
C ASN A 232 8.28 -9.92 -16.86
N ASN A 233 9.43 -9.45 -16.37
CA ASN A 233 10.72 -10.13 -16.56
C ASN A 233 10.86 -11.38 -15.67
N LEU A 234 9.92 -11.65 -14.74
CA LEU A 234 9.90 -12.91 -13.97
C LEU A 234 9.84 -14.15 -14.86
N LYS A 235 9.23 -14.04 -16.03
CA LYS A 235 9.15 -15.15 -17.00
C LYS A 235 10.53 -15.62 -17.45
N GLU A 236 11.50 -14.72 -17.59
CA GLU A 236 12.88 -15.05 -18.00
C GLU A 236 13.63 -15.81 -16.90
N LEU A 237 13.32 -15.53 -15.63
CA LEU A 237 13.97 -16.17 -14.50
C LEU A 237 13.45 -17.60 -14.25
N ILE A 238 12.16 -17.82 -14.55
CA ILE A 238 11.45 -19.03 -14.12
C ILE A 238 11.17 -19.98 -15.29
N LEU A 239 11.06 -19.46 -16.52
CA LEU A 239 10.74 -20.26 -17.70
C LEU A 239 11.95 -20.54 -18.60
N GLY A 240 13.06 -19.81 -18.46
CA GLY A 240 14.21 -19.86 -19.36
C GLY A 240 14.02 -19.00 -20.60
#